data_AF-A0A3S2WAU1-F1
#
_entry.id   AF-A0A3S2WAU1-F1
#
_cell.length_a   1.000
_cell.length_b   1.000
_cell.length_c   1.000
_cell.angle_alpha   90.00
_cell.angle_beta   90.00
_cell.angle_gamma   90.00
#
_symmetry.space_group_name_H-M   'P 1'
#
loop_
_entity.id
_entity.type
_entity.pdbx_description
1 polymer ?
#
loop_
_entity_poly.entity_id
_entity_poly.type
_entity_poly.pdbx_seq_one_letter_code
_entity_poly.pdbx_strand_id
1 'polypeptide(L)'
;MKRYLYIGFVSTALALGIGGCTPTVKVEAPDKPIHLKVDINITQEVNLKVERDVDGLAAEPAIPLAKRAGWIGERSDGYLALVRPDAPSDIAEIVQQANEDRLLEFNAIASRHNAPLKTVELVAGKKFIDKSLPGEFVQNDDGTWVRKN
;
A
#
# COMPACT_ATOMS: atom_id res chain seq x y z
N MET A 1 50.65 -0.95 -63.83
CA MET A 1 52.10 -0.72 -63.99
C MET A 1 52.42 0.73 -63.64
N LYS A 2 53.13 0.96 -62.52
CA LYS A 2 54.20 1.96 -62.27
C LYS A 2 54.27 2.28 -60.78
N ARG A 3 55.36 1.79 -60.16
CA ARG A 3 55.86 2.05 -58.79
C ARG A 3 56.77 3.27 -58.85
N TYR A 4 56.71 4.17 -57.86
CA TYR A 4 57.78 5.05 -57.33
C TYR A 4 57.24 5.56 -55.96
N LEU A 5 57.67 5.15 -54.77
CA LEU A 5 58.97 5.23 -54.08
C LEU A 5 59.56 6.65 -54.06
N TYR A 6 59.51 7.33 -52.90
CA TYR A 6 60.56 8.13 -52.23
C TYR A 6 59.92 8.93 -51.04
N ILE A 7 60.07 8.49 -49.78
CA ILE A 7 60.98 9.01 -48.72
C ILE A 7 60.85 10.52 -48.46
N GLY A 8 60.34 10.88 -47.28
CA GLY A 8 60.30 12.26 -46.80
C GLY A 8 59.69 12.35 -45.39
N PHE A 9 60.49 12.03 -44.38
CA PHE A 9 60.18 12.17 -42.97
C PHE A 9 60.24 13.67 -42.60
N VAL A 10 59.11 14.31 -42.35
CA VAL A 10 59.05 15.62 -41.71
C VAL A 10 58.07 15.53 -40.54
N SER A 11 58.66 15.41 -39.35
CA SER A 11 57.99 15.49 -38.07
C SER A 11 57.44 16.91 -37.88
N THR A 12 56.13 17.08 -38.09
CA THR A 12 55.41 18.28 -37.65
C THR A 12 54.58 17.90 -36.43
N ALA A 13 55.09 18.24 -35.25
CA ALA A 13 54.33 18.18 -34.01
C ALA A 13 53.19 19.19 -34.09
N LEU A 14 51.95 18.71 -34.29
CA LEU A 14 50.74 19.52 -34.22
C LEU A 14 50.04 19.29 -32.89
N ALA A 15 49.93 20.39 -32.16
CA ALA A 15 49.37 20.50 -30.83
C ALA A 15 47.87 20.19 -30.78
N LEU A 16 47.49 19.51 -29.70
CA LEU A 16 46.36 19.78 -28.80
C LEU A 16 45.07 20.41 -29.38
N GLY A 17 43.96 19.69 -29.18
CA GLY A 17 42.67 20.35 -28.91
C GLY A 17 41.44 19.43 -28.84
N ILE A 18 40.95 19.19 -27.61
CA ILE A 18 39.55 19.32 -27.12
C ILE A 18 38.36 18.92 -28.02
N GLY A 19 37.30 18.25 -27.56
CA GLY A 19 36.89 17.92 -26.20
C GLY A 19 35.68 16.97 -26.28
N GLY A 20 35.85 15.76 -25.76
CA GLY A 20 34.73 14.90 -25.43
C GLY A 20 34.19 15.31 -24.06
N CYS A 21 33.21 16.22 -24.02
CA CYS A 21 32.49 16.49 -22.77
C CYS A 21 31.60 15.28 -22.47
N THR A 22 32.06 14.37 -21.60
CA THR A 22 31.17 13.42 -20.93
C THR A 22 30.37 14.20 -19.88
N PRO A 23 29.04 14.29 -19.96
CA PRO A 23 28.24 14.88 -18.89
C PRO A 23 28.28 13.94 -17.69
N THR A 24 29.26 14.15 -16.80
CA THR A 24 29.30 13.48 -15.50
C THR A 24 28.19 14.07 -14.64
N VAL A 25 27.06 13.36 -14.57
CA VAL A 25 25.99 13.66 -13.62
C VAL A 25 26.55 13.37 -12.22
N LYS A 26 27.01 14.43 -11.56
CA LYS A 26 27.31 14.41 -10.13
C LYS A 26 25.98 14.27 -9.39
N VAL A 27 25.66 13.05 -8.99
CA VAL A 27 24.63 12.80 -7.97
C VAL A 27 25.26 13.16 -6.63
N GLU A 28 25.32 14.46 -6.33
CA GLU A 28 25.58 14.89 -4.95
C GLU A 28 24.28 14.68 -4.18
N ALA A 29 24.24 13.57 -3.43
CA ALA A 29 23.19 13.34 -2.46
C ALA A 29 23.18 14.55 -1.50
N PRO A 30 22.03 15.21 -1.29
CA PRO A 30 21.96 16.35 -0.40
C PRO A 30 22.38 15.91 1.01
N ASP A 31 23.53 16.41 1.45
CA ASP A 31 24.17 16.12 2.74
C ASP A 31 23.44 16.77 3.93
N LYS A 32 22.36 17.51 3.64
CA LYS A 32 21.50 18.15 4.64
C LYS A 32 20.28 17.27 4.86
N PRO A 33 20.00 16.87 6.12
CA PRO A 33 18.85 16.05 6.45
C PRO A 33 17.55 16.64 5.89
N ILE A 34 16.73 15.81 5.24
CA ILE A 34 15.36 16.16 4.88
C ILE A 34 14.58 16.26 6.19
N HIS A 35 14.25 17.48 6.61
CA HIS A 35 13.36 17.70 7.74
C HIS A 35 11.92 17.39 7.31
N LEU A 36 11.49 16.14 7.50
CA LEU A 36 10.06 15.83 7.50
C LEU A 36 9.53 16.26 8.88
N LYS A 37 8.90 17.44 8.93
CA LYS A 37 8.10 17.83 10.09
C LYS A 37 6.87 16.93 10.13
N VAL A 38 6.98 15.86 10.88
CA VAL A 38 5.87 14.98 11.19
C VAL A 38 5.25 15.51 12.48
N ASP A 39 4.12 16.20 12.37
CA ASP A 39 3.33 16.59 13.55
C ASP A 39 2.47 15.38 13.96
N ILE A 40 3.05 14.47 14.76
CA ILE A 40 2.30 13.42 15.46
C ILE A 40 2.06 13.91 16.88
N ASN A 41 0.82 14.33 17.16
CA ASN A 41 0.36 14.59 18.51
C ASN A 41 -0.08 13.26 19.14
N ILE A 42 0.79 12.61 19.91
CA ILE A 42 0.43 11.48 20.78
C ILE A 42 0.48 11.97 22.21
N THR A 43 -0.70 12.22 22.79
CA THR A 43 -0.85 12.38 24.23
C THR A 43 -1.38 11.07 24.78
N GLN A 44 -0.55 10.39 25.57
CA GLN A 44 -0.89 9.18 26.31
C GLN A 44 -0.65 9.47 27.79
N GLU A 45 -1.72 9.62 28.58
CA GLU A 45 -1.68 9.42 30.03
C GLU A 45 -2.95 8.71 30.51
N VAL A 46 -2.72 7.67 31.31
CA VAL A 46 -3.71 6.74 31.87
C VAL A 46 -4.32 7.36 33.12
N ASN A 47 -5.66 7.39 33.22
CA ASN A 47 -6.31 7.35 34.51
C ASN A 47 -7.55 6.43 34.47
N LEU A 48 -7.47 5.35 35.23
CA LEU A 48 -8.48 4.30 35.34
C LEU A 48 -9.53 4.67 36.40
N LYS A 49 -10.81 4.46 36.05
CA LYS A 49 -12.06 4.58 36.84
C LYS A 49 -12.66 5.99 36.98
N VAL A 50 -13.42 6.46 35.98
CA VAL A 50 -14.85 6.88 36.09
C VAL A 50 -15.47 6.95 34.67
N GLU A 51 -15.50 5.86 33.90
CA GLU A 51 -16.19 5.87 32.58
C GLU A 51 -16.93 4.55 32.33
N ARG A 52 -17.65 4.06 33.35
CA ARG A 52 -18.59 2.94 33.20
C ARG A 52 -20.02 3.36 32.84
N ASP A 53 -20.28 4.66 32.62
CA ASP A 53 -21.62 5.19 32.33
C ASP A 53 -21.67 6.17 31.12
N VAL A 54 -20.66 6.17 30.24
CA VAL A 54 -20.71 6.88 28.94
C VAL A 54 -20.61 5.86 27.80
N ASP A 55 -21.78 5.36 27.41
CA ASP A 55 -22.02 4.29 26.42
C ASP A 55 -21.51 4.61 25.00
N GLY A 56 -20.18 4.58 24.80
CA GLY A 56 -19.58 4.86 23.49
C GLY A 56 -18.09 4.50 23.34
N LEU A 57 -17.56 3.60 24.15
CA LEU A 57 -16.12 3.30 24.19
C LEU A 57 -15.81 1.87 23.69
N ALA A 58 -15.56 1.74 22.38
CA ALA A 58 -14.47 0.95 21.76
C ALA A 58 -14.76 0.51 20.30
N ALA A 59 -14.86 1.45 19.36
CA ALA A 59 -15.00 1.13 17.93
C ALA A 59 -13.66 0.79 17.21
N GLU A 60 -12.50 0.80 17.89
CA GLU A 60 -11.17 0.78 17.23
C GLU A 60 -10.25 -0.44 17.49
N PRO A 61 -10.70 -1.54 18.13
CA PRO A 61 -10.13 -2.86 17.79
C PRO A 61 -11.17 -3.92 17.37
N ALA A 62 -12.40 -3.50 17.08
CA ALA A 62 -13.52 -4.44 16.91
C ALA A 62 -13.40 -5.33 15.66
N ILE A 63 -12.95 -4.81 14.51
CA ILE A 63 -12.79 -5.60 13.28
C ILE A 63 -11.73 -6.71 13.44
N PRO A 64 -10.47 -6.43 13.86
CA PRO A 64 -9.51 -7.50 14.09
C PRO A 64 -9.98 -8.55 15.10
N LEU A 65 -10.70 -8.13 16.16
CA LEU A 65 -11.27 -9.05 17.14
C LEU A 65 -12.37 -9.93 16.52
N ALA A 66 -13.29 -9.34 15.75
CA ALA A 66 -14.38 -10.04 15.09
C ALA A 66 -13.87 -11.03 14.02
N LYS A 67 -12.81 -10.67 13.28
CA LYS A 67 -12.13 -11.57 12.33
C LYS A 67 -11.52 -12.78 13.03
N ARG A 68 -10.77 -12.55 14.12
CA ARG A 68 -10.18 -13.63 14.93
C ARG A 68 -11.23 -14.50 15.62
N ALA A 69 -12.34 -13.91 16.04
CA ALA A 69 -13.47 -14.63 16.63
C ALA A 69 -14.33 -15.39 15.60
N GLY A 70 -14.02 -15.26 14.30
CA GLY A 70 -14.76 -15.92 13.23
C GLY A 70 -16.20 -15.43 13.08
N TRP A 71 -16.49 -14.20 13.54
CA TRP A 71 -17.78 -13.57 13.27
C TRP A 71 -17.82 -13.00 11.85
N ILE A 72 -16.69 -12.46 11.39
CA ILE A 72 -16.56 -11.79 10.09
C ILE A 72 -15.35 -12.29 9.32
N GLY A 73 -15.35 -12.07 8.01
CA GLY A 73 -14.26 -12.46 7.12
C GLY A 73 -14.13 -11.52 5.92
N GLU A 74 -13.00 -11.62 5.23
CA GLU A 74 -12.72 -10.85 4.00
C GLU A 74 -13.34 -11.52 2.78
N ARG A 75 -14.05 -10.76 1.96
CA ARG A 75 -14.61 -11.20 0.68
C ARG A 75 -13.62 -11.01 -0.46
N SER A 76 -13.79 -11.78 -1.53
CA SER A 76 -12.97 -11.70 -2.75
C SER A 76 -13.10 -10.36 -3.49
N ASP A 77 -14.15 -9.60 -3.24
CA ASP A 77 -14.39 -8.26 -3.77
C ASP A 77 -13.93 -7.12 -2.86
N GLY A 78 -13.19 -7.41 -1.80
CA GLY A 78 -12.60 -6.38 -0.95
C GLY A 78 -13.49 -5.85 0.16
N TYR A 79 -14.65 -6.46 0.40
CA TYR A 79 -15.54 -6.09 1.51
C TYR A 79 -15.48 -7.10 2.66
N LEU A 80 -16.05 -6.73 3.80
CA LEU A 80 -16.30 -7.63 4.92
C LEU A 80 -17.70 -8.24 4.82
N ALA A 81 -17.87 -9.43 5.38
CA ALA A 81 -19.18 -10.00 5.62
C ALA A 81 -19.19 -10.86 6.88
N LEU A 82 -20.40 -11.07 7.41
CA LEU A 82 -20.63 -12.06 8.45
C LEU A 82 -20.33 -13.45 7.90
N VAL A 83 -19.48 -14.17 8.62
CA VAL A 83 -19.20 -15.60 8.36
C VAL A 83 -20.30 -16.45 8.97
N ARG A 84 -20.85 -15.99 10.11
CA ARG A 84 -21.90 -16.68 10.85
C ARG A 84 -23.16 -15.82 10.94
N PRO A 85 -24.34 -16.40 10.68
CA PRO A 85 -25.60 -15.65 10.70
C PRO A 85 -26.08 -15.31 12.11
N ASP A 86 -25.53 -15.96 13.15
CA ASP A 86 -25.81 -15.72 14.56
C ASP A 86 -24.90 -14.64 15.17
N ALA A 87 -24.20 -13.87 14.34
CA ALA A 87 -23.36 -12.77 14.82
C ALA A 87 -24.20 -11.73 15.58
N PRO A 88 -23.69 -11.22 16.72
CA PRO A 88 -24.30 -10.10 17.44
C PRO A 88 -24.56 -8.88 16.54
N SER A 89 -25.59 -8.08 16.86
CA SER A 89 -26.04 -6.98 16.01
C SER A 89 -25.00 -5.87 15.85
N ASP A 90 -24.22 -5.60 16.91
CA ASP A 90 -23.07 -4.69 16.88
C ASP A 90 -22.01 -5.13 15.85
N ILE A 91 -21.80 -6.43 15.66
CA ILE A 91 -20.89 -6.94 14.62
C ILE A 91 -21.43 -6.66 13.21
N ALA A 92 -22.75 -6.79 13.01
CA ALA A 92 -23.36 -6.48 11.73
C ALA A 92 -23.22 -4.98 11.40
N GLU A 93 -23.41 -4.10 12.39
CA GLU A 93 -23.20 -2.65 12.25
C GLU A 93 -21.74 -2.31 11.91
N ILE A 94 -20.77 -2.96 12.58
CA ILE A 94 -19.34 -2.79 12.27
C ILE A 94 -19.04 -3.17 10.82
N VAL A 95 -19.60 -4.29 10.32
CA VAL A 95 -19.42 -4.70 8.92
C VAL A 95 -20.00 -3.69 7.96
N GLN A 96 -21.20 -3.17 8.25
CA GLN A 96 -21.84 -2.16 7.43
C GLN A 96 -20.98 -0.90 7.33
N GLN A 97 -20.59 -0.32 8.48
CA GLN A 97 -19.80 0.90 8.53
C GLN A 97 -18.47 0.74 7.78
N ALA A 98 -17.75 -0.36 8.04
CA ALA A 98 -16.47 -0.62 7.38
C ALA A 98 -16.60 -0.77 5.86
N ASN A 99 -17.71 -1.34 5.38
CA ASN A 99 -17.96 -1.49 3.95
C ASN A 99 -18.34 -0.17 3.28
N GLU A 100 -19.08 0.69 3.97
CA GLU A 100 -19.37 2.06 3.51
C GLU A 100 -18.07 2.87 3.36
N ASP A 101 -17.18 2.80 4.35
CA ASP A 101 -15.87 3.46 4.32
C ASP A 101 -15.00 2.91 3.17
N ARG A 102 -14.92 1.59 3.01
CA ARG A 102 -14.20 0.95 1.90
C ARG A 102 -14.75 1.38 0.55
N LEU A 103 -16.07 1.47 0.39
CA LEU A 103 -16.69 1.92 -0.86
C LEU A 103 -16.30 3.36 -1.20
N LEU A 104 -16.28 4.27 -0.22
CA LEU A 104 -15.85 5.64 -0.41
C LEU A 104 -14.38 5.70 -0.86
N GLU A 105 -13.50 4.96 -0.20
CA GLU A 105 -12.08 4.89 -0.55
C GLU A 105 -11.84 4.28 -1.94
N PHE A 106 -12.51 3.17 -2.25
CA PHE A 106 -12.37 2.50 -3.53
C PHE A 106 -12.81 3.39 -4.69
N ASN A 107 -13.90 4.15 -4.52
CA ASN A 107 -14.34 5.14 -5.51
C ASN A 107 -13.30 6.26 -5.70
N ALA A 108 -12.68 6.73 -4.63
CA ALA A 108 -11.62 7.74 -4.72
C ALA A 108 -10.39 7.21 -5.46
N ILE A 109 -10.00 5.95 -5.22
CA ILE A 109 -8.90 5.28 -5.93
C ILE A 109 -9.25 5.08 -7.41
N ALA A 110 -10.44 4.56 -7.70
CA ALA A 110 -10.94 4.35 -9.05
C ALA A 110 -10.89 5.65 -9.87
N SER A 111 -11.38 6.75 -9.28
CA SER A 111 -11.35 8.08 -9.91
C SER A 111 -9.93 8.59 -10.15
N ARG A 112 -9.04 8.47 -9.14
CA ARG A 112 -7.64 8.92 -9.24
C ARG A 112 -6.86 8.19 -10.33
N HIS A 113 -7.12 6.91 -10.50
CA HIS A 113 -6.39 6.05 -11.43
C HIS A 113 -7.15 5.80 -12.74
N ASN A 114 -8.29 6.46 -12.95
CA ASN A 114 -9.18 6.25 -14.09
C ASN A 114 -9.44 4.76 -14.38
N ALA A 115 -9.67 4.00 -13.30
CA ALA A 115 -9.86 2.56 -13.32
C ALA A 115 -11.32 2.23 -12.96
N PRO A 116 -11.89 1.12 -13.48
CA PRO A 116 -13.20 0.67 -13.04
C PRO A 116 -13.19 0.33 -11.55
N LEU A 117 -14.23 0.74 -10.80
CA LEU A 117 -14.39 0.42 -9.37
C LEU A 117 -14.22 -1.08 -9.11
N LYS A 118 -14.84 -1.92 -9.96
CA LYS A 118 -14.76 -3.38 -9.85
C LYS A 118 -13.33 -3.92 -9.90
N THR A 119 -12.44 -3.26 -10.66
CA THR A 119 -11.02 -3.66 -10.71
C THR A 119 -10.31 -3.32 -9.40
N VAL A 120 -10.61 -2.16 -8.81
CA VAL A 120 -10.07 -1.74 -7.51
C VAL A 120 -10.51 -2.69 -6.41
N GLU A 121 -11.79 -3.03 -6.36
CA GLU A 121 -12.40 -3.99 -5.43
C GLU A 121 -11.70 -5.36 -5.48
N LEU A 122 -11.51 -5.93 -6.68
CA LEU A 122 -10.87 -7.25 -6.85
C LEU A 122 -9.40 -7.24 -6.41
N VAL A 123 -8.67 -6.17 -6.74
CA VAL A 123 -7.27 -6.00 -6.30
C VAL A 123 -7.20 -5.83 -4.78
N ALA A 124 -8.12 -5.06 -4.20
CA ALA A 124 -8.21 -4.87 -2.76
C ALA A 124 -8.57 -6.18 -2.04
N GLY A 125 -9.57 -6.92 -2.52
CA GLY A 125 -9.98 -8.23 -2.00
C GLY A 125 -8.83 -9.22 -1.99
N LYS A 126 -8.14 -9.36 -3.12
CA LYS A 126 -6.93 -10.19 -3.18
C LYS A 126 -5.89 -9.77 -2.12
N LYS A 127 -5.61 -8.47 -2.02
CA LYS A 127 -4.65 -7.93 -1.05
C LYS A 127 -5.06 -8.16 0.40
N PHE A 128 -6.35 -8.03 0.72
CA PHE A 128 -6.87 -8.27 2.07
C PHE A 128 -6.80 -9.76 2.43
N ILE A 129 -7.18 -10.64 1.51
CA ILE A 129 -7.08 -12.10 1.68
C ILE A 129 -5.61 -12.55 1.86
N ASP A 130 -4.69 -11.97 1.08
CA ASP A 130 -3.26 -12.27 1.19
C ASP A 130 -2.66 -11.79 2.52
N LYS A 131 -3.24 -10.74 3.13
CA LYS A 131 -2.82 -10.17 4.41
C LYS A 131 -3.55 -10.75 5.63
N SER A 132 -4.65 -11.47 5.44
CA SER A 132 -5.38 -12.10 6.54
C SER A 132 -4.50 -13.08 7.30
N LEU A 133 -4.63 -13.07 8.62
CA LEU A 133 -3.83 -13.91 9.51
C LEU A 133 -4.30 -15.37 9.47
N PRO A 134 -3.42 -16.33 9.79
CA PRO A 134 -3.84 -17.70 10.04
C PRO A 134 -4.97 -17.75 11.06
N GLY A 135 -6.01 -18.52 10.74
CA GLY A 135 -7.20 -18.68 11.56
C GLY A 135 -8.33 -17.68 11.28
N GLU A 136 -8.09 -16.61 10.52
CA GLU A 136 -9.14 -15.70 10.04
C GLU A 136 -9.89 -16.31 8.84
N PHE A 137 -11.10 -15.85 8.58
CA PHE A 137 -11.92 -16.31 7.47
C PHE A 137 -11.76 -15.42 6.23
N VAL A 138 -11.67 -16.07 5.08
CA VAL A 138 -11.60 -15.44 3.76
C VAL A 138 -12.54 -16.15 2.80
N GLN A 139 -13.11 -15.40 1.85
CA GLN A 139 -14.00 -15.95 0.85
C GLN A 139 -13.21 -16.35 -0.40
N ASN A 140 -13.46 -17.56 -0.89
CA ASN A 140 -12.99 -18.00 -2.20
C ASN A 140 -13.77 -17.29 -3.33
N ASP A 141 -13.27 -17.41 -4.56
CA ASP A 141 -13.93 -16.85 -5.74
C ASP A 141 -15.31 -17.44 -6.01
N ASP A 142 -15.58 -18.66 -5.51
CA ASP A 142 -16.88 -19.34 -5.59
C ASP A 142 -17.89 -18.88 -4.51
N GLY A 143 -17.48 -17.94 -3.64
CA GLY A 143 -18.30 -17.42 -2.56
C GLY A 143 -18.26 -18.23 -1.26
N THR A 144 -17.52 -19.34 -1.22
CA THR A 144 -17.39 -20.16 -0.01
C THR A 144 -16.40 -19.56 0.99
N TRP A 145 -16.71 -19.69 2.28
CA TRP A 145 -15.81 -19.27 3.35
C TRP A 145 -14.78 -20.36 3.65
N VAL A 146 -13.51 -19.99 3.68
CA VAL A 146 -12.42 -20.84 4.14
C VAL A 146 -11.65 -20.17 5.26
N ARG A 147 -11.17 -20.98 6.20
CA ARG A 147 -10.28 -20.53 7.25
C ARG A 147 -8.85 -20.51 6.72
N LYS A 148 -8.17 -19.38 6.84
CA LYS A 148 -6.78 -19.23 6.41
C LYS A 148 -5.88 -20.13 7.27
N ASN A 149 -4.99 -20.88 6.63
CA ASN A 149 -3.99 -21.71 7.30
C ASN A 149 -2.71 -20.93 7.57
#